data_AF-A0AB35N2H8-F1
#
_entry.id   AF-A0AB35N2H8-F1
#
_cell.length_a   1.000
_cell.length_b   1.000
_cell.length_c   1.000
_cell.angle_alpha   90.00
_cell.angle_beta   90.00
_cell.angle_gamma   90.00
#
_symmetry.space_group_name_H-M   'P 1'
#
loop_
_entity.id
_entity.type
_entity.pdbx_description
1 polymer ?
#
loop_
_entity_poly.entity_id
_entity_poly.type
_entity_poly.pdbx_seq_one_letter_code
_entity_poly.pdbx_strand_id
1 'polypeptide(L)'
;MAVYVANFGRENYAWDECLRRSTIATMNDLGVHPLWEAGDREGYVDYAFKHFRTSKNGKVPKTLASRWFNLMTIINESDGDIWIHRDKDDLWWTTSLPEPSTFETIREPIGNNDEVVICHKPCEKWSKVDLQKRPLKWREIHIKARDFLSTESTLQQLSKNYADYALSLVKGEPLDEWHSLEIWKKKREKADAEAGLVKNFTSWEIAVSRIADTAFHTTKAADGSIVRQKKKVKNMMFNNISVLEEYIKELARDQDYHCALTGLPLNREDHDGDSELNISLDRIDSDGHYEEGNLQIVCKFANRWKSNDDNDLFVRLIEKVREAI
;
A
#
# COMPACT_ATOMS: atom_id res chain seq x y z
N MET A 1 28.28 2.55 -3.09
CA MET A 1 26.82 2.39 -3.18
C MET A 1 26.38 2.27 -4.62
N ALA A 2 26.30 1.04 -5.08
CA ALA A 2 25.59 0.63 -6.29
C ALA A 2 24.15 0.23 -5.96
N VAL A 3 23.33 0.06 -6.99
CA VAL A 3 21.97 -0.45 -6.87
C VAL A 3 21.84 -1.68 -7.75
N TYR A 4 21.39 -2.78 -7.17
CA TYR A 4 21.24 -4.06 -7.81
C TYR A 4 19.79 -4.51 -7.79
N VAL A 5 19.39 -5.19 -8.86
CA VAL A 5 18.16 -5.97 -8.90
C VAL A 5 18.54 -7.44 -9.00
N ALA A 6 17.99 -8.28 -8.13
CA ALA A 6 18.43 -9.66 -7.99
C ALA A 6 17.28 -10.64 -7.78
N ASN A 7 17.54 -11.88 -8.17
CA ASN A 7 16.82 -13.10 -7.80
C ASN A 7 17.80 -14.05 -7.13
N PHE A 8 17.32 -14.79 -6.14
CA PHE A 8 18.14 -15.61 -5.27
C PHE A 8 17.97 -17.09 -5.63
N GLY A 9 18.86 -17.58 -6.49
CA GLY A 9 18.85 -18.96 -6.98
C GLY A 9 17.88 -19.22 -8.13
N ARG A 10 17.88 -20.45 -8.64
CA ARG A 10 16.96 -20.88 -9.71
C ARG A 10 15.53 -20.81 -9.21
N GLU A 11 14.62 -20.27 -10.03
CA GLU A 11 13.22 -20.06 -9.64
C GLU A 11 13.07 -19.30 -8.30
N ASN A 12 14.11 -18.54 -7.91
CA ASN A 12 14.15 -17.76 -6.69
C ASN A 12 14.04 -18.58 -5.39
N TYR A 13 14.43 -19.87 -5.40
CA TYR A 13 14.23 -20.76 -4.25
C TYR A 13 14.89 -20.27 -2.95
N ALA A 14 15.98 -19.49 -3.03
CA ALA A 14 16.71 -19.03 -1.85
C ALA A 14 16.10 -17.76 -1.23
N TRP A 15 15.06 -17.19 -1.85
CA TRP A 15 14.45 -15.94 -1.39
C TRP A 15 13.88 -16.02 0.02
N ASP A 16 13.12 -17.05 0.34
CA ASP A 16 12.51 -17.19 1.67
C ASP A 16 13.56 -17.22 2.78
N GLU A 17 14.71 -17.85 2.50
CA GLU A 17 15.82 -17.91 3.44
C GLU A 17 16.56 -16.57 3.54
N CYS A 18 16.77 -15.88 2.41
CA CYS A 18 17.32 -14.51 2.38
C CYS A 18 16.46 -13.55 3.20
N LEU A 19 15.14 -13.63 3.06
CA LEU A 19 14.18 -12.83 3.80
C LEU A 19 14.25 -13.14 5.31
N ARG A 20 14.27 -14.42 5.67
CA ARG A 20 14.33 -14.87 7.08
C ARG A 20 15.64 -14.50 7.77
N ARG A 21 16.78 -14.68 7.09
CA ARG A 21 18.11 -14.42 7.65
C ARG A 21 18.57 -12.97 7.53
N SER A 22 17.86 -12.14 6.75
CA SER A 22 18.33 -10.81 6.35
C SER A 22 19.69 -10.89 5.66
N THR A 23 19.69 -11.61 4.54
CA THR A 23 20.88 -11.75 3.68
C THR A 23 20.50 -11.53 2.23
N ILE A 24 21.48 -11.21 1.40
CA ILE A 24 21.46 -11.42 -0.06
C ILE A 24 22.28 -12.67 -0.37
N ALA A 25 21.98 -13.37 -1.47
CA ALA A 25 22.67 -14.63 -1.77
C ALA A 25 22.95 -14.89 -3.25
N THR A 26 24.02 -15.63 -3.50
CA THR A 26 24.26 -16.31 -4.78
C THR A 26 25.01 -17.60 -4.52
N MET A 27 25.20 -18.43 -5.54
CA MET A 27 25.79 -19.74 -5.39
C MET A 27 26.79 -20.04 -6.49
N ASN A 28 27.76 -20.88 -6.16
CA ASN A 28 28.67 -21.52 -7.11
C ASN A 28 28.44 -23.03 -7.05
N ASP A 29 28.59 -23.71 -8.17
CA ASP A 29 28.75 -25.16 -8.17
C ASP A 29 29.99 -25.56 -7.35
N LEU A 30 29.89 -26.70 -6.65
CA LEU A 30 30.94 -27.18 -5.74
C LEU A 30 32.32 -27.28 -6.43
N GLY A 31 32.36 -27.69 -7.70
CA GLY A 31 33.61 -27.88 -8.45
C GLY A 31 34.36 -26.59 -8.81
N VAL A 32 33.69 -25.44 -8.87
CA VAL A 32 34.32 -24.15 -9.21
C VAL A 32 34.53 -23.25 -7.99
N HIS A 33 33.92 -23.58 -6.85
CA HIS A 33 34.03 -22.76 -5.64
C HIS A 33 35.48 -22.56 -5.16
N PRO A 34 36.35 -23.60 -5.06
CA PRO A 34 37.74 -23.40 -4.64
C PRO A 34 38.55 -22.49 -5.56
N LEU A 35 38.23 -22.49 -6.86
CA LEU A 35 38.88 -21.61 -7.86
C LEU A 35 38.46 -20.15 -7.65
N TRP A 36 37.19 -19.92 -7.27
CA TRP A 36 36.71 -18.60 -6.89
C TRP A 36 37.35 -18.11 -5.59
N GLU A 37 37.43 -18.95 -4.55
CA GLU A 37 38.07 -18.61 -3.28
C GLU A 37 39.56 -18.24 -3.46
N ALA A 38 40.26 -18.93 -4.37
CA ALA A 38 41.65 -18.64 -4.70
C ALA A 38 41.83 -17.37 -5.58
N GLY A 39 40.74 -16.75 -6.06
CA GLY A 39 40.80 -15.66 -7.02
C GLY A 39 41.24 -16.08 -8.44
N ASP A 40 41.27 -17.38 -8.73
CA ASP A 40 41.69 -17.93 -10.03
C ASP A 40 40.55 -17.87 -11.05
N ARG A 41 40.37 -16.69 -11.62
CA ARG A 41 39.33 -16.45 -12.63
C ARG A 41 39.54 -17.24 -13.92
N GLU A 42 40.78 -17.42 -14.36
CA GLU A 42 41.07 -18.17 -15.60
C GLU A 42 40.78 -19.66 -15.40
N GLY A 43 41.26 -20.24 -14.30
CA GLY A 43 40.97 -21.61 -13.92
C GLY A 43 39.48 -21.85 -13.74
N TYR A 44 38.76 -20.94 -13.08
CA TYR A 44 37.30 -21.01 -12.94
C TYR A 44 36.60 -21.13 -14.31
N VAL A 45 36.95 -20.24 -15.25
CA VAL A 45 36.32 -20.20 -16.58
C VAL A 45 36.65 -21.46 -17.37
N ASP A 46 37.89 -21.93 -17.32
CA ASP A 46 38.32 -23.12 -18.04
C ASP A 46 37.70 -24.40 -17.46
N TYR A 47 37.56 -24.49 -16.14
CA TYR A 47 36.83 -25.58 -15.49
C TYR A 47 35.37 -25.60 -15.93
N ALA A 48 34.67 -24.47 -15.80
CA ALA A 48 33.26 -24.35 -16.19
C ALA A 48 33.04 -24.70 -17.67
N PHE A 49 33.92 -24.24 -18.57
CA PHE A 49 33.85 -24.57 -20.00
C PHE A 49 33.99 -26.08 -20.29
N LYS A 50 34.85 -26.78 -19.55
CA LYS A 50 35.08 -28.23 -19.72
C LYS A 50 33.95 -29.05 -19.11
N HIS A 51 33.52 -28.72 -17.90
CA HIS A 51 32.69 -29.58 -17.07
C HIS A 51 31.20 -29.24 -17.12
N PHE A 52 30.83 -27.97 -17.29
CA PHE A 52 29.42 -27.57 -17.25
C PHE A 52 28.75 -27.58 -18.61
N ARG A 53 27.43 -27.73 -18.59
CA ARG A 53 26.57 -27.76 -19.77
C ARG A 53 25.44 -26.76 -19.64
N THR A 54 25.03 -26.19 -20.75
CA THR A 54 23.83 -25.36 -20.83
C THR A 54 22.58 -26.24 -20.80
N SER A 55 21.41 -25.63 -20.61
CA SER A 55 20.11 -26.34 -20.68
C SER A 55 19.86 -27.04 -22.01
N LYS A 56 20.53 -26.63 -23.10
CA LYS A 56 20.51 -27.28 -24.42
C LYS A 56 21.61 -28.34 -24.60
N ASN A 57 22.23 -28.77 -23.49
CA ASN A 57 23.33 -29.74 -23.44
C ASN A 57 24.60 -29.32 -24.22
N GLY A 58 24.77 -28.02 -24.50
CA GLY A 58 25.98 -27.46 -25.11
C GLY A 58 27.04 -27.09 -24.07
N LYS A 59 28.29 -26.85 -24.47
CA LYS A 59 29.31 -26.30 -23.56
C LYS A 59 28.91 -24.90 -23.09
N VAL A 60 29.21 -24.58 -21.83
CA VAL A 60 28.99 -23.23 -21.29
C VAL A 60 29.95 -22.24 -21.98
N PRO A 61 29.47 -21.11 -22.52
CA PRO A 61 30.34 -20.08 -23.08
C PRO A 61 31.27 -19.49 -22.01
N LYS A 62 32.54 -19.23 -22.37
CA LYS A 62 33.51 -18.61 -21.44
C LYS A 62 33.02 -17.27 -20.86
N THR A 63 32.29 -16.49 -21.66
CA THR A 63 31.69 -15.22 -21.21
C THR A 63 30.64 -15.41 -20.12
N LEU A 64 29.87 -16.50 -20.16
CA LEU A 64 28.88 -16.83 -19.14
C LEU A 64 29.56 -17.32 -17.85
N ALA A 65 30.57 -18.20 -17.96
CA ALA A 65 31.35 -18.63 -16.80
C ALA A 65 32.04 -17.45 -16.10
N SER A 66 32.61 -16.54 -16.89
CA SER A 66 33.23 -15.31 -16.39
C SER A 66 32.22 -14.42 -15.67
N ARG A 67 30.96 -14.38 -16.14
CA ARG A 67 29.87 -13.69 -15.45
C ARG A 67 29.60 -14.34 -14.09
N TRP A 68 29.50 -15.67 -14.00
CA TRP A 68 29.23 -16.37 -12.73
C TRP A 68 30.28 -16.08 -11.65
N PHE A 69 31.57 -16.09 -12.01
CA PHE A 69 32.64 -15.66 -11.12
C PHE A 69 32.37 -14.27 -10.54
N ASN A 70 32.06 -13.31 -11.42
CA ASN A 70 31.77 -11.93 -11.01
C ASN A 70 30.52 -11.81 -10.15
N LEU A 71 29.48 -12.62 -10.37
CA LEU A 71 28.26 -12.57 -9.56
C LEU A 71 28.54 -12.91 -8.09
N MET A 72 29.33 -13.97 -7.87
CA MET A 72 29.75 -14.38 -6.53
C MET A 72 30.60 -13.29 -5.87
N THR A 73 31.55 -12.71 -6.62
CA THR A 73 32.37 -11.59 -6.13
C THR A 73 31.53 -10.37 -5.76
N ILE A 74 30.58 -9.96 -6.62
CA ILE A 74 29.70 -8.80 -6.37
C ILE A 74 28.94 -8.96 -5.06
N ILE A 75 28.34 -10.13 -4.82
CA ILE A 75 27.60 -10.36 -3.57
C ILE A 75 28.55 -10.37 -2.38
N ASN A 76 29.67 -11.08 -2.48
CA ASN A 76 30.61 -11.22 -1.38
C ASN A 76 31.19 -9.87 -0.93
N GLU A 77 31.47 -8.99 -1.89
CA GLU A 77 32.10 -7.69 -1.66
C GLU A 77 31.09 -6.55 -1.44
N SER A 78 29.78 -6.82 -1.50
CA SER A 78 28.75 -5.78 -1.43
C SER A 78 28.71 -5.11 -0.05
N ASP A 79 28.86 -3.79 0.02
CA ASP A 79 28.88 -3.04 1.29
C ASP A 79 28.20 -1.69 1.11
N GLY A 80 27.12 -1.46 1.84
CA GLY A 80 26.29 -0.26 1.72
C GLY A 80 25.64 -0.13 0.34
N ASP A 81 25.42 -1.22 -0.39
CA ASP A 81 24.73 -1.22 -1.67
C ASP A 81 23.24 -1.52 -1.48
N ILE A 82 22.40 -0.98 -2.36
CA ILE A 82 20.96 -1.23 -2.33
C ILE A 82 20.62 -2.41 -3.21
N TRP A 83 19.86 -3.34 -2.66
CA TRP A 83 19.40 -4.54 -3.33
C TRP A 83 17.88 -4.51 -3.44
N ILE A 84 17.36 -4.77 -4.64
CA ILE A 84 15.94 -4.80 -4.94
C ILE A 84 15.57 -6.17 -5.47
N HIS A 85 14.47 -6.71 -4.96
CA HIS A 85 13.91 -7.98 -5.37
C HIS A 85 12.41 -7.86 -5.55
N ARG A 86 11.86 -8.51 -6.58
CA ARG A 86 10.43 -8.57 -6.79
C ARG A 86 9.93 -9.96 -6.43
N ASP A 87 9.02 -10.02 -5.47
CA ASP A 87 8.25 -11.22 -5.16
C ASP A 87 6.76 -10.95 -5.39
N LYS A 88 6.20 -11.59 -6.42
CA LYS A 88 4.80 -11.42 -6.86
C LYS A 88 4.44 -9.94 -7.10
N ASP A 89 3.63 -9.36 -6.23
CA ASP A 89 3.17 -7.96 -6.26
C ASP A 89 3.93 -7.08 -5.24
N ASP A 90 4.79 -7.63 -4.41
CA ASP A 90 5.62 -6.86 -3.48
C ASP A 90 7.00 -6.60 -4.11
N LEU A 91 7.42 -5.34 -4.10
CA LEU A 91 8.80 -4.95 -4.41
C LEU A 91 9.54 -4.76 -3.08
N TRP A 92 10.53 -5.61 -2.86
CA TRP A 92 11.37 -5.66 -1.68
C TRP A 92 12.68 -4.93 -1.92
N TRP A 93 13.20 -4.28 -0.89
CA TRP A 93 14.54 -3.68 -0.91
C TRP A 93 15.27 -3.87 0.42
N THR A 94 16.60 -3.80 0.38
CA THR A 94 17.50 -3.82 1.55
C THR A 94 18.83 -3.13 1.24
N THR A 95 19.66 -2.94 2.27
CA THR A 95 21.03 -2.43 2.18
C THR A 95 22.00 -3.53 2.63
N SER A 96 23.04 -3.82 1.84
CA SER A 96 24.09 -4.76 2.26
C SER A 96 24.92 -4.20 3.42
N LEU A 97 25.41 -5.08 4.29
CA LEU A 97 26.19 -4.71 5.46
C LEU A 97 27.68 -5.12 5.31
N PRO A 98 28.61 -4.48 6.04
CA PRO A 98 30.04 -4.75 5.89
C PRO A 98 30.48 -6.12 6.41
N GLU A 99 29.67 -6.81 7.22
CA GLU A 99 30.00 -8.11 7.79
C GLU A 99 30.34 -9.15 6.72
N PRO A 100 31.29 -10.06 7.00
CA PRO A 100 31.73 -11.06 6.02
C PRO A 100 30.59 -12.01 5.64
N SER A 101 30.65 -12.50 4.40
CA SER A 101 29.73 -13.53 3.94
C SER A 101 29.93 -14.85 4.67
N THR A 102 28.84 -15.61 4.78
CA THR A 102 28.87 -17.01 5.23
C THR A 102 28.66 -17.93 4.04
N PHE A 103 29.29 -19.10 4.06
CA PHE A 103 29.24 -20.07 2.98
C PHE A 103 28.73 -21.40 3.51
N GLU A 104 27.73 -21.96 2.83
CA GLU A 104 27.12 -23.25 3.21
C GLU A 104 27.05 -24.14 1.97
N THR A 105 27.37 -25.42 2.13
CA THR A 105 27.12 -26.41 1.07
C THR A 105 25.70 -26.91 1.21
N ILE A 106 24.91 -26.78 0.15
CA ILE A 106 23.54 -27.27 0.09
C ILE A 106 23.33 -28.07 -1.20
N ARG A 107 22.25 -28.85 -1.21
CA ARG A 107 21.72 -29.42 -2.45
C ARG A 107 20.58 -28.53 -2.93
N GLU A 108 20.63 -28.12 -4.19
CA GLU A 108 19.56 -27.28 -4.74
C GLU A 108 18.21 -28.02 -4.65
N PRO A 109 17.17 -27.42 -4.06
CA PRO A 109 15.87 -28.07 -3.93
C PRO A 109 15.12 -28.20 -5.28
N ILE A 110 15.64 -27.56 -6.32
CA ILE A 110 15.04 -27.47 -7.66
C ILE A 110 16.10 -27.86 -8.70
N GLY A 111 15.68 -28.41 -9.84
CA GLY A 111 16.57 -28.79 -10.93
C GLY A 111 17.18 -30.19 -10.76
N ASN A 112 18.47 -30.34 -11.03
CA ASN A 112 19.15 -31.64 -10.99
C ASN A 112 19.62 -32.05 -9.58
N ASN A 113 19.23 -31.28 -8.53
CA ASN A 113 19.66 -31.52 -7.15
C ASN A 113 21.20 -31.46 -7.00
N ASP A 114 21.81 -30.52 -7.72
CA ASP A 114 23.26 -30.29 -7.75
C ASP A 114 23.75 -29.79 -6.38
N GLU A 115 24.97 -30.18 -6.00
CA GLU A 115 25.63 -29.65 -4.81
C GLU A 115 26.28 -28.30 -5.11
N VAL A 116 25.85 -27.28 -4.39
CA VAL A 116 26.29 -25.90 -4.56
C VAL A 116 26.76 -25.33 -3.24
N VAL A 117 27.68 -24.36 -3.33
CA VAL A 117 28.07 -23.53 -2.20
C VAL A 117 27.30 -22.22 -2.31
N ILE A 118 26.34 -22.01 -1.40
CA ILE A 118 25.60 -20.77 -1.29
C ILE A 118 26.38 -19.77 -0.42
N CYS A 119 26.53 -18.56 -0.93
CA CYS A 119 27.09 -17.40 -0.24
C CYS A 119 25.93 -16.55 0.28
N HIS A 120 25.92 -16.31 1.59
CA HIS A 120 25.01 -15.40 2.26
C HIS A 120 25.78 -14.18 2.76
N LYS A 121 25.54 -13.03 2.14
CA LYS A 121 26.07 -11.74 2.58
C LYS A 121 25.03 -11.04 3.45
N PRO A 122 25.36 -10.64 4.70
CA PRO A 122 24.43 -9.93 5.58
C PRO A 122 23.89 -8.63 4.96
N CYS A 123 22.62 -8.35 5.23
CA CYS A 123 21.95 -7.11 4.86
C CYS A 123 21.02 -6.64 5.97
N GLU A 124 20.52 -5.41 5.87
CA GLU A 124 19.42 -4.95 6.70
C GLU A 124 18.17 -5.82 6.49
N LYS A 125 17.18 -5.70 7.37
CA LYS A 125 15.90 -6.39 7.19
C LYS A 125 15.25 -5.91 5.89
N TRP A 126 14.91 -6.86 5.03
CA TRP A 126 14.17 -6.59 3.81
C TRP A 126 12.85 -5.86 4.10
N SER A 127 12.59 -4.80 3.34
CA SER A 127 11.41 -3.97 3.46
C SER A 127 10.63 -3.96 2.15
N LYS A 128 9.29 -4.02 2.26
CA LYS A 128 8.34 -3.83 1.15
C LYS A 128 7.59 -2.49 1.23
N VAL A 129 8.09 -1.59 2.06
CA VAL A 129 7.62 -0.21 2.16
C VAL A 129 8.79 0.74 1.92
N ASP A 130 8.49 1.92 1.39
CA ASP A 130 9.48 3.00 1.30
C ASP A 130 9.81 3.56 2.70
N LEU A 131 10.76 4.50 2.76
CA LEU A 131 11.17 5.13 4.02
C LEU A 131 10.05 5.94 4.70
N GLN A 132 9.01 6.32 3.95
CA GLN A 132 7.79 7.00 4.44
C GLN A 132 6.67 6.01 4.78
N LYS A 133 6.98 4.70 4.84
CA LYS A 133 6.05 3.62 5.20
C LYS A 133 4.92 3.40 4.19
N ARG A 134 5.07 3.86 2.95
CA ARG A 134 4.11 3.57 1.87
C ARG A 134 4.44 2.21 1.24
N PRO A 135 3.44 1.36 0.96
CA PRO A 135 3.65 0.07 0.31
C PRO A 135 4.29 0.20 -1.07
N LEU A 136 5.29 -0.63 -1.36
CA LEU A 136 5.92 -0.74 -2.68
C LEU A 136 5.27 -1.89 -3.45
N LYS A 137 4.10 -1.62 -4.06
CA LYS A 137 3.35 -2.61 -4.85
C LYS A 137 3.74 -2.56 -6.32
N TRP A 138 4.11 -3.71 -6.88
CA TRP A 138 4.54 -3.84 -8.27
C TRP A 138 3.52 -3.30 -9.27
N ARG A 139 2.23 -3.59 -9.04
CA ARG A 139 1.12 -3.07 -9.86
C ARG A 139 0.97 -1.54 -9.82
N GLU A 140 1.54 -0.87 -8.83
CA GLU A 140 1.50 0.60 -8.66
C GLU A 140 2.79 1.25 -9.17
N ILE A 141 3.89 0.48 -9.28
CA ILE A 141 5.14 0.93 -9.91
C ILE A 141 4.87 1.31 -11.37
N HIS A 142 5.42 2.45 -11.80
CA HIS A 142 5.31 2.92 -13.18
C HIS A 142 5.75 1.83 -14.18
N ILE A 143 4.99 1.61 -15.25
CA ILE A 143 5.24 0.51 -16.19
C ILE A 143 6.64 0.53 -16.81
N LYS A 144 7.20 1.73 -17.04
CA LYS A 144 8.60 1.87 -17.50
C LYS A 144 9.63 1.44 -16.46
N ALA A 145 9.38 1.67 -15.17
CA ALA A 145 10.28 1.23 -14.11
C ALA A 145 10.29 -0.29 -13.97
N ARG A 146 9.17 -0.94 -14.29
CA ARG A 146 9.08 -2.41 -14.29
C ARG A 146 10.06 -3.08 -15.26
N ASP A 147 10.44 -2.38 -16.34
CA ASP A 147 11.42 -2.87 -17.32
C ASP A 147 12.81 -3.10 -16.70
N PHE A 148 13.14 -2.43 -15.58
CA PHE A 148 14.47 -2.50 -14.98
C PHE A 148 14.49 -2.82 -13.48
N LEU A 149 13.37 -2.68 -12.75
CA LEU A 149 13.26 -3.05 -11.32
C LEU A 149 12.97 -4.54 -11.08
N SER A 150 13.02 -5.35 -12.14
CA SER A 150 13.03 -6.80 -12.04
C SER A 150 14.04 -7.36 -13.04
N THR A 151 14.53 -8.57 -12.80
CA THR A 151 15.45 -9.25 -13.71
C THR A 151 15.00 -10.70 -13.87
N GLU A 152 15.28 -11.29 -15.04
CA GLU A 152 15.15 -12.74 -15.26
C GLU A 152 16.49 -13.47 -15.00
N SER A 153 17.58 -12.72 -14.79
CA SER A 153 18.90 -13.24 -14.42
C SER A 153 19.05 -13.35 -12.89
N THR A 154 20.19 -13.86 -12.42
CA THR A 154 20.52 -13.87 -10.98
C THR A 154 20.64 -12.46 -10.42
N LEU A 155 21.40 -11.56 -11.06
CA LEU A 155 21.44 -10.16 -10.67
C LEU A 155 21.88 -9.26 -11.83
N GLN A 156 21.55 -7.99 -11.70
CA GLN A 156 21.93 -6.92 -12.60
C GLN A 156 22.18 -5.63 -11.81
N GLN A 157 23.29 -4.96 -12.10
CA GLN A 157 23.54 -3.59 -11.63
C GLN A 157 22.74 -2.60 -12.47
N LEU A 158 22.05 -1.67 -11.82
CA LEU A 158 21.36 -0.59 -12.51
C LEU A 158 22.36 0.47 -13.02
N SER A 159 22.05 1.06 -14.18
CA SER A 159 22.76 2.25 -14.64
C SER A 159 22.50 3.42 -13.69
N LYS A 160 23.38 4.43 -13.70
CA LYS A 160 23.26 5.59 -12.80
C LYS A 160 21.84 6.19 -12.76
N ASN A 161 21.26 6.46 -13.93
CA ASN A 161 19.92 7.05 -14.03
C ASN A 161 18.82 6.15 -13.42
N TYR A 162 18.91 4.83 -13.60
CA TYR A 162 17.92 3.90 -13.04
C TYR A 162 18.16 3.62 -11.56
N ALA A 163 19.42 3.68 -11.12
CA ALA A 163 19.78 3.66 -9.71
C ALA A 163 19.23 4.88 -8.98
N ASP A 164 19.38 6.08 -9.54
CA ASP A 164 18.83 7.32 -8.98
C ASP A 164 17.29 7.23 -8.83
N TYR A 165 16.58 6.73 -9.86
CA TYR A 165 15.14 6.46 -9.79
C TYR A 165 14.79 5.49 -8.65
N ALA A 166 15.50 4.36 -8.57
CA ALA A 166 15.25 3.33 -7.58
C ALA A 166 15.48 3.84 -6.15
N LEU A 167 16.52 4.65 -5.94
CA LEU A 167 16.79 5.30 -4.67
C LEU A 167 15.68 6.29 -4.29
N SER A 168 15.26 7.16 -5.22
CA SER A 168 14.14 8.08 -4.95
C SER A 168 12.82 7.34 -4.68
N LEU A 169 12.58 6.21 -5.35
CA LEU A 169 11.44 5.34 -5.06
C LEU A 169 11.50 4.76 -3.63
N VAL A 170 12.65 4.24 -3.21
CA VAL A 170 12.88 3.70 -1.85
C VAL A 170 12.79 4.80 -0.78
N LYS A 171 13.29 6.00 -1.09
CA LYS A 171 13.16 7.19 -0.24
C LYS A 171 11.80 7.85 -0.31
N GLY A 172 10.89 7.32 -1.13
CA GLY A 172 9.56 7.86 -1.35
C GLY A 172 9.50 9.33 -1.78
N GLU A 173 10.53 9.79 -2.47
CA GLU A 173 10.60 11.12 -3.07
C GLU A 173 9.69 11.22 -4.31
N PRO A 174 9.31 12.44 -4.73
CA PRO A 174 8.62 12.63 -6.00
C PRO A 174 9.43 12.09 -7.19
N LEU A 175 8.76 11.41 -8.12
CA LEU A 175 9.38 10.78 -9.30
C LEU A 175 9.07 11.53 -10.61
N ASP A 176 8.54 12.75 -10.50
CA ASP A 176 8.07 13.57 -11.62
C ASP A 176 9.17 13.85 -12.65
N GLU A 177 10.43 13.95 -12.22
CA GLU A 177 11.58 14.12 -13.11
C GLU A 177 11.65 13.03 -14.19
N TRP A 178 11.42 11.77 -13.81
CA TRP A 178 11.41 10.65 -14.76
C TRP A 178 10.04 10.48 -15.43
N HIS A 179 8.95 10.59 -14.68
CA HIS A 179 7.59 10.35 -15.21
C HIS A 179 7.16 11.41 -16.23
N SER A 180 7.75 12.60 -16.19
CA SER A 180 7.50 13.67 -17.16
C SER A 180 8.23 13.47 -18.49
N LEU A 181 9.23 12.58 -18.56
CA LEU A 181 10.00 12.31 -19.77
C LEU A 181 9.15 11.62 -20.84
N GLU A 182 9.36 12.00 -22.09
CA GLU A 182 8.60 11.51 -23.24
C GLU A 182 8.61 9.98 -23.37
N ILE A 183 9.76 9.36 -23.12
CA ILE A 183 9.90 7.89 -23.18
C ILE A 183 9.09 7.16 -22.09
N TRP A 184 8.85 7.81 -20.94
CA TRP A 184 8.05 7.26 -19.84
C TRP A 184 6.55 7.47 -20.11
N LYS A 185 6.18 8.66 -20.56
CA LYS A 185 4.80 9.00 -20.97
C LYS A 185 4.30 8.06 -22.08
N LYS A 186 5.04 7.93 -23.18
CA LYS A 186 4.68 7.02 -24.29
C LYS A 186 4.46 5.57 -23.84
N LYS A 187 5.29 5.09 -22.90
CA LYS A 187 5.14 3.73 -22.35
C LYS A 187 3.83 3.59 -21.56
N ARG A 188 3.44 4.61 -20.81
CA ARG A 188 2.17 4.66 -20.07
C ARG A 188 0.97 4.76 -21.01
N GLU A 189 1.00 5.69 -21.96
CA GLU A 189 -0.05 5.87 -22.97
C GLU A 189 -0.32 4.58 -23.77
N LYS A 190 0.74 3.88 -24.18
CA LYS A 190 0.61 2.58 -24.86
C LYS A 190 -0.10 1.55 -23.98
N ALA A 191 0.26 1.46 -22.71
CA ALA A 191 -0.37 0.54 -21.77
C ALA A 191 -1.84 0.89 -21.50
N ASP A 192 -2.15 2.19 -21.40
CA ASP A 192 -3.51 2.67 -21.20
C ASP A 192 -4.38 2.43 -22.44
N ALA A 193 -3.82 2.56 -23.65
CA ALA A 193 -4.53 2.21 -24.89
C ALA A 193 -4.83 0.70 -24.98
N GLU A 194 -3.87 -0.15 -24.61
CA GLU A 194 -4.05 -1.60 -24.54
C GLU A 194 -5.09 -2.00 -23.47
N ALA A 195 -5.12 -1.31 -22.33
CA ALA A 195 -6.10 -1.53 -21.26
C ALA A 195 -7.49 -0.94 -21.59
N GLY A 196 -7.55 0.17 -22.32
CA GLY A 196 -8.77 0.86 -22.72
C GLY A 196 -9.63 0.07 -23.71
N LEU A 197 -9.00 -0.80 -24.52
CA LEU A 197 -9.69 -1.74 -25.40
C LEU A 197 -10.50 -2.81 -24.63
N VAL A 198 -10.27 -2.98 -23.32
CA VAL A 198 -10.88 -4.03 -22.48
C VAL A 198 -11.91 -3.48 -21.49
N LYS A 199 -12.05 -2.15 -21.33
CA LYS A 199 -12.88 -1.55 -20.28
C LYS A 199 -14.24 -1.06 -20.78
N ASN A 200 -15.20 -1.98 -20.91
CA ASN A 200 -16.60 -1.61 -20.75
C ASN A 200 -16.88 -1.50 -19.25
N PHE A 201 -16.71 -0.30 -18.69
CA PHE A 201 -17.00 -0.10 -17.28
C PHE A 201 -18.49 -0.27 -17.01
N THR A 202 -18.81 -1.20 -16.12
CA THR A 202 -20.12 -1.31 -15.49
C THR A 202 -20.39 -0.07 -14.62
N SER A 203 -21.67 0.24 -14.35
CA SER A 203 -22.05 1.34 -13.45
C SER A 203 -21.39 1.24 -12.06
N TRP A 204 -21.09 0.03 -11.61
CA TRP A 204 -20.37 -0.25 -10.37
C TRP A 204 -18.91 0.19 -10.41
N GLU A 205 -18.19 -0.04 -11.50
CA GLU A 205 -16.79 0.34 -11.60
C GLU A 205 -16.62 1.86 -11.66
N ILE A 206 -17.56 2.58 -12.26
CA ILE A 206 -17.61 4.06 -12.22
C ILE A 206 -17.79 4.55 -10.77
N ALA A 207 -18.70 3.93 -10.01
CA ALA A 207 -18.91 4.28 -8.61
C ALA A 207 -17.67 4.01 -7.75
N VAL A 208 -17.01 2.86 -7.95
CA VAL A 208 -15.76 2.50 -7.27
C VAL A 208 -14.65 3.48 -7.60
N SER A 209 -14.47 3.85 -8.87
CA SER A 209 -13.48 4.84 -9.30
C SER A 209 -13.69 6.17 -8.58
N ARG A 210 -14.93 6.68 -8.56
CA ARG A 210 -15.27 7.94 -7.89
C ARG A 210 -14.97 7.89 -6.39
N ILE A 211 -15.28 6.78 -5.73
CA ILE A 211 -15.02 6.60 -4.29
C ILE A 211 -13.51 6.61 -4.04
N ALA A 212 -12.73 5.90 -4.86
CA ALA A 212 -11.27 5.85 -4.75
C ALA A 212 -10.63 7.24 -4.96
N ASP A 213 -11.08 7.97 -5.98
CA ASP A 213 -10.59 9.33 -6.25
C ASP A 213 -10.88 10.26 -5.07
N THR A 214 -12.10 10.21 -4.52
CA THR A 214 -12.48 11.02 -3.35
C THR A 214 -11.56 10.73 -2.17
N ALA A 215 -11.35 9.45 -1.83
CA ALA A 215 -10.47 9.07 -0.73
C ALA A 215 -9.04 9.58 -0.93
N PHE A 216 -8.48 9.40 -2.13
CA PHE A 216 -7.11 9.82 -2.45
C PHE A 216 -6.93 11.35 -2.39
N HIS A 217 -7.93 12.10 -2.85
CA HIS A 217 -7.93 13.56 -2.75
C HIS A 217 -8.12 14.06 -1.32
N THR A 218 -8.99 13.42 -0.52
CA THR A 218 -9.18 13.77 0.90
C THR A 218 -7.90 13.56 1.70
N THR A 219 -7.14 12.48 1.47
CA THR A 219 -5.88 12.23 2.20
C THR A 219 -4.78 13.22 1.84
N LYS A 220 -4.76 13.75 0.61
CA LYS A 220 -3.82 14.81 0.22
C LYS A 220 -4.09 16.13 0.92
N ALA A 221 -5.35 16.41 1.25
CA ALA A 221 -5.77 17.62 1.96
C ALA A 221 -5.73 17.46 3.49
N ALA A 222 -5.51 16.24 4.01
CA ALA A 222 -5.44 15.95 5.44
C ALA A 222 -4.02 16.21 5.98
N ASP A 223 -3.60 17.48 5.99
CA ASP A 223 -2.29 17.94 6.48
C ASP A 223 -2.24 18.13 8.02
N GLY A 224 -3.31 17.78 8.72
CA GLY A 224 -3.44 17.97 10.18
C GLY A 224 -3.69 19.42 10.59
N SER A 225 -3.99 20.32 9.63
CA SER A 225 -4.30 21.72 9.93
C SER A 225 -5.58 21.87 10.76
N ILE A 226 -5.53 22.78 11.72
CA ILE A 226 -6.68 23.13 12.56
C ILE A 226 -7.55 24.11 11.79
N VAL A 227 -8.68 23.63 11.26
CA VAL A 227 -9.65 24.48 10.57
C VAL A 227 -10.51 25.23 11.60
N ARG A 228 -10.48 26.57 11.57
CA ARG A 228 -11.38 27.40 12.38
C ARG A 228 -12.78 27.39 11.75
N GLN A 229 -13.70 26.62 12.33
CA GLN A 229 -15.08 26.60 11.86
C GLN A 229 -15.86 27.82 12.38
N LYS A 230 -16.50 28.57 11.48
CA LYS A 230 -17.42 29.66 11.84
C LYS A 230 -18.69 29.02 12.42
N LYS A 231 -18.91 29.15 13.73
CA LYS A 231 -20.16 28.71 14.38
C LYS A 231 -21.32 29.56 13.86
N LYS A 232 -22.40 28.89 13.39
CA LYS A 232 -23.65 29.57 13.03
C LYS A 232 -24.26 30.22 14.27
N VAL A 233 -24.83 31.41 14.11
CA VAL A 233 -25.55 32.10 15.19
C VAL A 233 -26.86 31.36 15.41
N LYS A 234 -27.10 30.93 16.66
CA LYS A 234 -28.33 30.27 17.08
C LYS A 234 -28.99 31.12 18.15
N ASN A 235 -30.04 31.85 17.78
CA ASN A 235 -30.78 32.69 18.72
C ASN A 235 -31.88 31.87 19.40
N MET A 236 -32.21 32.24 20.64
CA MET A 236 -33.34 31.73 21.39
C MET A 236 -34.47 32.75 21.29
N MET A 237 -35.58 32.39 20.64
CA MET A 237 -36.72 33.30 20.41
C MET A 237 -37.80 33.21 21.50
N PHE A 238 -37.58 32.37 22.51
CA PHE A 238 -38.43 32.27 23.69
C PHE A 238 -38.02 33.31 24.74
N ASN A 239 -39.01 33.99 25.32
CA ASN A 239 -38.79 35.08 26.28
C ASN A 239 -38.18 34.61 27.62
N ASN A 240 -38.42 33.35 28.01
CA ASN A 240 -37.82 32.73 29.19
C ASN A 240 -37.88 31.19 29.09
N ILE A 241 -37.17 30.53 30.01
CA ILE A 241 -37.07 29.08 30.06
C ILE A 241 -38.41 28.38 30.33
N SER A 242 -39.28 28.96 31.14
CA SER A 242 -40.57 28.35 31.52
C SER A 242 -41.53 28.25 30.32
N VAL A 243 -41.55 29.26 29.45
CA VAL A 243 -42.33 29.22 28.19
C VAL A 243 -41.77 28.14 27.26
N LEU A 244 -40.45 28.01 27.16
CA LEU A 244 -39.83 26.95 26.36
C LEU A 244 -40.14 25.55 26.92
N GLU A 245 -40.08 25.36 28.24
CA GLU A 245 -40.42 24.08 28.87
C GLU A 245 -41.88 23.68 28.63
N GLU A 246 -42.81 24.64 28.69
CA GLU A 246 -44.23 24.39 28.40
C GLU A 246 -44.42 24.00 26.94
N TYR A 247 -43.79 24.74 26.02
CA TYR A 247 -43.79 24.40 24.59
C TYR A 247 -43.20 23.01 24.29
N ILE A 248 -42.07 22.66 24.93
CA ILE A 248 -41.46 21.33 24.79
C ILE A 248 -42.39 20.22 25.31
N LYS A 249 -43.11 20.47 26.41
CA LYS A 249 -44.09 19.50 26.95
C LYS A 249 -45.27 19.32 26.01
N GLU A 250 -45.76 20.39 25.40
CA GLU A 250 -46.81 20.33 24.37
C GLU A 250 -46.33 19.55 23.14
N LEU A 251 -45.15 19.87 22.61
CA LEU A 251 -44.54 19.11 21.50
C LEU A 251 -44.41 17.62 21.81
N ALA A 252 -43.91 17.27 23.00
CA ALA A 252 -43.76 15.87 23.40
C ALA A 252 -45.12 15.15 23.47
N ARG A 253 -46.18 15.83 23.93
CA ARG A 253 -47.55 15.30 23.97
C ARG A 253 -48.14 15.15 22.57
N ASP A 254 -47.99 16.16 21.72
CA ASP A 254 -48.51 16.15 20.36
C ASP A 254 -47.86 15.06 19.50
N GLN A 255 -46.59 14.75 19.79
CA GLN A 255 -45.86 13.63 19.18
C GLN A 255 -46.13 12.27 19.85
N ASP A 256 -47.08 12.18 20.78
CA ASP A 256 -47.40 10.98 21.56
C ASP A 256 -46.16 10.34 22.21
N TYR A 257 -45.20 11.15 22.65
CA TYR A 257 -43.92 10.72 23.22
C TYR A 257 -43.09 9.80 22.30
N HIS A 258 -43.21 9.96 20.98
CA HIS A 258 -42.37 9.30 19.99
C HIS A 258 -41.41 10.28 19.30
N CYS A 259 -40.27 9.76 18.87
CA CYS A 259 -39.25 10.50 18.14
C CYS A 259 -39.75 10.90 16.75
N ALA A 260 -39.79 12.20 16.46
CA ALA A 260 -40.28 12.70 15.18
C ALA A 260 -39.48 12.19 13.96
N LEU A 261 -38.18 11.93 14.11
CA LEU A 261 -37.31 11.49 13.01
C LEU A 261 -37.38 9.99 12.72
N THR A 262 -37.67 9.18 13.73
CA THR A 262 -37.51 7.71 13.67
C THR A 262 -38.71 6.93 14.15
N GLY A 263 -39.77 7.59 14.63
CA GLY A 263 -40.96 6.97 15.19
C GLY A 263 -40.76 6.07 16.42
N LEU A 264 -39.55 6.01 16.99
CA LEU A 264 -39.25 5.20 18.16
C LEU A 264 -39.79 5.85 19.44
N PRO A 265 -40.21 5.07 20.45
CA PRO A 265 -40.64 5.62 21.74
C PRO A 265 -39.47 6.34 22.43
N LEU A 266 -39.79 7.47 23.08
CA LEU A 266 -38.81 8.29 23.80
C LEU A 266 -38.63 7.80 25.24
N ASN A 267 -37.38 7.73 25.69
CA ASN A 267 -37.06 7.50 27.10
C ASN A 267 -36.94 8.82 27.86
N ARG A 268 -37.35 8.79 29.14
CA ARG A 268 -37.02 9.83 30.10
C ARG A 268 -35.61 9.61 30.67
N GLU A 269 -34.97 10.68 31.13
CA GLU A 269 -33.60 10.60 31.67
C GLU A 269 -33.47 9.69 32.91
N ASP A 270 -34.57 9.45 33.64
CA ASP A 270 -34.65 8.63 34.84
C ASP A 270 -35.06 7.17 34.57
N HIS A 271 -35.19 6.78 33.29
CA HIS A 271 -35.58 5.43 32.90
C HIS A 271 -34.34 4.52 32.78
N ASP A 272 -34.39 3.30 33.34
CA ASP A 272 -33.36 2.24 33.21
C ASP A 272 -33.30 1.63 31.78
N GLY A 273 -33.51 2.45 30.75
CA GLY A 273 -33.52 2.06 29.35
C GLY A 273 -32.25 2.47 28.60
N ASP A 274 -32.24 2.25 27.28
CA ASP A 274 -31.16 2.72 26.43
C ASP A 274 -31.11 4.27 26.42
N SER A 275 -30.00 4.82 26.91
CA SER A 275 -29.75 6.27 26.98
C SER A 275 -29.71 6.95 25.62
N GLU A 276 -29.51 6.20 24.53
CA GLU A 276 -29.56 6.71 23.16
C GLU A 276 -31.00 7.04 22.72
N LEU A 277 -32.01 6.44 23.36
CA LEU A 277 -33.42 6.73 23.15
C LEU A 277 -33.94 7.87 24.03
N ASN A 278 -33.09 8.46 24.88
CA ASN A 278 -33.49 9.58 25.73
C ASN A 278 -33.96 10.76 24.90
N ILE A 279 -34.94 11.47 25.44
CA ILE A 279 -35.52 12.67 24.87
C ILE A 279 -34.44 13.74 24.59
N SER A 280 -34.50 14.32 23.40
CA SER A 280 -33.64 15.41 22.96
C SER A 280 -34.43 16.41 22.12
N LEU A 281 -34.02 17.68 22.14
CA LEU A 281 -34.60 18.73 21.31
C LEU A 281 -33.78 18.89 20.02
N ASP A 282 -34.44 18.83 18.86
CA ASP A 282 -33.85 19.08 17.54
C ASP A 282 -34.52 20.27 16.86
N ARG A 283 -33.78 20.94 15.97
CA ARG A 283 -34.32 21.95 15.06
C ARG A 283 -34.61 21.28 13.71
N ILE A 284 -35.83 21.43 13.21
CA ILE A 284 -36.23 20.88 11.91
C ILE A 284 -35.32 21.47 10.83
N ASP A 285 -35.31 22.80 10.72
CA ASP A 285 -34.31 23.56 9.98
C ASP A 285 -33.08 23.86 10.86
N SER A 286 -31.98 23.18 10.53
CA SER A 286 -30.69 23.34 11.21
C SER A 286 -30.05 24.73 11.03
N ASP A 287 -30.49 25.49 10.02
CA ASP A 287 -30.06 26.87 9.74
C ASP A 287 -30.94 27.92 10.46
N GLY A 288 -32.14 27.52 10.89
CA GLY A 288 -33.06 28.34 11.67
C GLY A 288 -32.70 28.49 13.16
N HIS A 289 -33.59 29.15 13.90
CA HIS A 289 -33.42 29.47 15.33
C HIS A 289 -34.20 28.51 16.25
N TYR A 290 -34.02 28.65 17.56
CA TYR A 290 -34.90 27.99 18.54
C TYR A 290 -36.17 28.83 18.67
N GLU A 291 -37.16 28.50 17.85
CA GLU A 291 -38.42 29.21 17.71
C GLU A 291 -39.59 28.25 17.51
N GLU A 292 -40.80 28.72 17.79
CA GLU A 292 -42.02 27.95 17.60
C GLU A 292 -42.16 27.53 16.12
N GLY A 293 -42.50 26.26 15.91
CA GLY A 293 -42.65 25.67 14.57
C GLY A 293 -41.35 25.15 13.95
N ASN A 294 -40.17 25.48 14.50
CA ASN A 294 -38.89 24.94 14.04
C ASN A 294 -38.28 23.89 15.00
N LEU A 295 -39.00 23.48 16.04
CA LEU A 295 -38.52 22.53 17.04
C LEU A 295 -39.31 21.23 17.00
N GLN A 296 -38.63 20.13 17.29
CA GLN A 296 -39.21 18.80 17.40
C GLN A 296 -38.51 17.97 18.48
N ILE A 297 -39.23 16.98 19.02
CA ILE A 297 -38.69 16.07 20.02
C ILE A 297 -38.21 14.78 19.35
N VAL A 298 -36.98 14.37 19.65
CA VAL A 298 -36.31 13.24 19.01
C VAL A 298 -35.51 12.41 20.01
N CYS A 299 -35.14 11.20 19.63
CA CYS A 299 -34.13 10.42 20.36
C CYS A 299 -32.76 11.08 20.23
N LYS A 300 -31.94 10.99 21.29
CA LYS A 300 -30.57 11.50 21.32
C LYS A 300 -29.70 11.00 20.16
N PHE A 301 -29.77 9.72 19.82
CA PHE A 301 -29.00 9.18 18.70
C PHE A 301 -29.44 9.77 17.35
N ALA A 302 -30.75 9.92 17.15
CA ALA A 302 -31.32 10.43 15.91
C ALA A 302 -30.92 11.90 15.69
N ASN A 303 -30.93 12.71 16.75
CA ASN A 303 -30.42 14.08 16.70
C ASN A 303 -28.94 14.13 16.29
N ARG A 304 -28.12 13.27 16.91
CA ARG A 304 -26.69 13.18 16.60
C ARG A 304 -26.43 12.73 15.16
N TRP A 305 -27.24 11.80 14.64
CA TRP A 305 -27.10 11.29 13.28
C TRP A 305 -27.58 12.30 12.23
N LYS A 306 -28.69 13.00 12.47
CA LYS A 306 -29.14 14.09 11.59
C LYS A 306 -28.14 15.23 11.59
N SER A 307 -27.59 15.60 12.76
CA SER A 307 -26.61 16.68 12.93
C SER A 307 -27.07 18.01 12.30
N ASN A 308 -26.69 18.29 11.07
CA ASN A 308 -27.03 19.48 10.31
C ASN A 308 -27.55 19.16 8.90
N ASP A 309 -27.84 17.88 8.64
CA ASP A 309 -28.46 17.43 7.41
C ASP A 309 -29.94 17.84 7.37
N ASP A 310 -30.48 17.79 6.16
CA ASP A 310 -31.88 18.06 5.87
C ASP A 310 -32.80 17.06 6.58
N ASN A 311 -33.89 17.58 7.17
CA ASN A 311 -34.81 16.80 7.97
C ASN A 311 -35.51 15.70 7.17
N ASP A 312 -36.06 16.06 6.02
CA ASP A 312 -36.87 15.16 5.19
C ASP A 312 -35.98 14.11 4.51
N LEU A 313 -34.76 14.49 4.14
CA LEU A 313 -33.74 13.56 3.68
C LEU A 313 -33.44 12.50 4.74
N PHE A 314 -33.25 12.90 6.00
CA PHE A 314 -32.98 11.96 7.09
C PHE A 314 -34.13 10.98 7.30
N VAL A 315 -35.37 11.48 7.40
CA VAL A 315 -36.58 10.64 7.55
C VAL A 315 -36.70 9.65 6.40
N ARG A 316 -36.51 10.10 5.16
CA ARG A 316 -36.52 9.23 3.97
C ARG A 316 -35.47 8.12 4.04
N LEU A 317 -34.27 8.40 4.57
CA LEU A 317 -33.22 7.40 4.74
C LEU A 317 -33.54 6.40 5.85
N ILE A 318 -34.18 6.83 6.94
CA ILE A 318 -34.66 5.91 7.99
C ILE A 318 -35.73 4.95 7.47
N GLU A 319 -36.65 5.42 6.62
CA GLU A 319 -37.62 4.53 5.97
C GLU A 319 -36.94 3.47 5.10
N LYS A 320 -35.90 3.85 4.35
CA LYS A 320 -35.09 2.88 3.58
C LYS A 320 -34.42 1.84 4.47
N VAL A 321 -33.98 2.21 5.67
CA VAL A 321 -33.40 1.25 6.64
C VAL A 321 -34.48 0.29 7.15
N ARG A 322 -35.69 0.78 7.43
CA ARG A 322 -36.83 -0.04 7.87
C ARG A 322 -37.31 -1.02 6.80
N GLU A 323 -37.32 -0.60 5.53
CA GLU A 323 -37.66 -1.47 4.39
C GLU A 323 -36.67 -2.62 4.17
N ALA A 324 -35.45 -2.52 4.67
CA ALA A 324 -34.37 -3.48 4.43
C ALA A 324 -34.30 -4.62 5.46
N ILE A 325 -35.12 -4.57 6.52
CA ILE A 325 -35.16 -5.53 7.63
C ILE A 325 -36.50 -6.24 7.63
#